data_AF-A0A9E5L3L8-F1
#
_entry.id   AF-A0A9E5L3L8-F1
#
_cell.length_a   1.000
_cell.length_b   1.000
_cell.length_c   1.000
_cell.angle_alpha   90.00
_cell.angle_beta   90.00
_cell.angle_gamma   90.00
#
_symmetry.space_group_name_H-M   'P 1'
#
loop_
_entity.id
_entity.type
_entity.pdbx_description
1 polymer ?
#
loop_
_entity_poly.entity_id
_entity_poly.type
_entity_poly.pdbx_seq_one_letter_code
_entity_poly.pdbx_strand_id
1 'polypeptide(L)'
;MKEDEIADFIKKNLEKIKKNHPKIRISDENILLASKLGNGDLRNSLNVLESAIMMKGAEVQRGKGAKDKYDEKDEQDKCVSLTDQDILSAGQKSVYYDRDSEEHYNIISAVHKSLRDGDGDAACYWIQRMLMGGEDPLYICRRLMRFASEDI
;
A
#
# COMPACT_ATOMS: atom_id res chain seq x y z
N MET A 1 -13.60 -1.78 -15.86
CA MET A 1 -13.26 -2.78 -16.92
C MET A 1 -13.58 -4.17 -16.39
N LYS A 2 -13.73 -5.18 -17.25
CA LYS A 2 -13.82 -6.57 -16.75
C LYS A 2 -12.44 -6.98 -16.20
N GLU A 3 -12.43 -7.81 -15.16
CA GLU A 3 -11.21 -8.27 -14.49
C GLU A 3 -10.22 -8.92 -15.47
N ASP A 4 -10.74 -9.65 -16.45
CA ASP A 4 -9.96 -10.31 -17.51
C ASP A 4 -9.26 -9.30 -18.44
N GLU A 5 -9.92 -8.18 -18.76
CA GLU A 5 -9.34 -7.12 -19.60
C GLU A 5 -8.18 -6.41 -18.89
N ILE A 6 -8.29 -6.25 -17.57
CA ILE A 6 -7.24 -5.70 -16.72
C ILE A 6 -6.06 -6.67 -16.65
N ALA A 7 -6.33 -7.96 -16.44
CA ALA A 7 -5.31 -8.99 -16.41
C ALA A 7 -4.54 -9.07 -17.74
N ASP A 8 -5.23 -9.02 -18.87
CA ASP A 8 -4.63 -9.00 -20.21
C ASP A 8 -3.77 -7.75 -20.43
N PHE A 9 -4.22 -6.59 -19.94
CA PHE A 9 -3.45 -5.35 -20.01
C PHE A 9 -2.16 -5.44 -19.19
N ILE A 10 -2.23 -5.98 -17.97
CA ILE A 10 -1.06 -6.17 -17.09
C ILE A 10 -0.09 -7.16 -17.73
N LYS A 11 -0.57 -8.29 -18.28
CA LYS A 11 0.27 -9.27 -18.99
C LYS A 11 1.03 -8.64 -20.17
N LYS A 12 0.35 -7.83 -20.98
CA LYS A 12 0.98 -7.12 -22.12
C LYS A 12 2.06 -6.10 -21.70
N ASN A 13 1.96 -5.55 -20.48
CA ASN A 13 2.91 -4.56 -19.97
C ASN A 13 3.88 -5.11 -18.92
N LEU A 14 3.87 -6.42 -18.68
CA LEU A 14 4.65 -7.08 -17.62
C LEU A 14 6.16 -6.84 -17.78
N GLU A 15 6.67 -6.79 -19.01
CA GLU A 15 8.09 -6.54 -19.30
C GLU A 15 8.55 -5.15 -18.84
N LYS A 16 7.68 -4.13 -18.90
CA LYS A 16 7.98 -2.80 -18.36
C LYS A 16 8.03 -2.79 -16.84
N ILE A 17 7.15 -3.57 -16.20
CA ILE A 17 7.07 -3.69 -14.74
C ILE A 17 8.29 -4.48 -14.21
N LYS A 18 8.65 -5.58 -14.88
CA LYS A 18 9.86 -6.37 -14.56
C LYS A 18 11.16 -5.58 -14.71
N LYS A 19 11.21 -4.57 -15.58
CA LYS A 19 12.40 -3.73 -15.76
C LYS A 19 12.85 -3.08 -14.44
N ASN A 20 11.91 -2.76 -13.56
CA ASN A 20 12.21 -2.19 -12.24
C ASN A 20 12.53 -3.26 -11.18
N HIS A 21 12.16 -4.53 -11.39
CA HIS A 21 12.34 -5.64 -10.45
C HIS A 21 12.69 -6.98 -11.14
N PRO A 22 13.92 -7.13 -11.68
CA PRO A 22 14.28 -8.28 -12.53
C PRO A 22 14.35 -9.64 -11.81
N LYS A 23 14.30 -9.67 -10.47
CA LYS A 23 14.50 -10.89 -9.66
C LYS A 23 13.21 -11.57 -9.20
N ILE A 24 12.03 -11.05 -9.56
CA ILE A 24 10.74 -11.56 -9.08
C ILE A 24 9.98 -12.28 -10.20
N ARG A 25 9.57 -13.52 -9.94
CA ARG A 25 8.71 -14.29 -10.85
C ARG A 25 7.24 -14.07 -10.49
N ILE A 26 6.45 -13.64 -11.48
CA ILE A 26 5.01 -13.38 -11.37
C ILE A 26 4.30 -14.44 -12.22
N SER A 27 3.34 -15.14 -11.62
CA SER A 27 2.48 -16.12 -12.33
C SER A 27 1.23 -15.45 -12.90
N ASP A 28 0.55 -16.11 -13.83
CA ASP A 28 -0.70 -15.62 -14.41
C ASP A 28 -1.84 -15.55 -13.39
N GLU A 29 -1.86 -16.50 -12.44
CA GLU A 29 -2.83 -16.54 -11.33
C GLU A 29 -2.67 -15.32 -10.41
N ASN A 30 -1.42 -14.94 -10.14
CA ASN A 30 -1.09 -13.75 -9.36
C ASN A 30 -1.62 -12.46 -10.01
N ILE A 31 -1.48 -12.34 -11.33
CA ILE A 31 -2.00 -11.19 -12.08
C ILE A 31 -3.54 -11.15 -12.01
N LEU A 32 -4.19 -12.29 -12.19
CA LEU A 32 -5.64 -12.38 -12.11
C LEU A 32 -6.15 -12.02 -10.70
N LEU A 33 -5.45 -12.48 -9.66
CA LEU A 33 -5.77 -12.16 -8.28
C LEU A 33 -5.62 -10.67 -7.98
N ALA A 34 -4.57 -10.01 -8.50
CA ALA A 34 -4.39 -8.57 -8.37
C ALA A 34 -5.50 -7.78 -9.09
N SER A 35 -5.91 -8.21 -10.28
CA SER A 35 -7.03 -7.62 -11.03
C SER A 35 -8.36 -7.71 -10.28
N LYS A 36 -8.61 -8.83 -9.59
CA LYS A 36 -9.79 -9.02 -8.73
C LYS A 36 -9.79 -8.05 -7.56
N LEU A 37 -8.64 -7.91 -6.89
CA LEU A 37 -8.50 -7.01 -5.75
C LEU A 37 -8.61 -5.53 -6.13
N GLY A 38 -8.29 -5.18 -7.38
CA GLY A 38 -8.44 -3.83 -7.90
C GLY A 38 -9.88 -3.39 -8.19
N ASN A 39 -10.88 -4.27 -8.03
CA ASN A 39 -12.32 -3.97 -8.18
C ASN A 39 -12.68 -3.25 -9.51
N GLY A 40 -12.04 -3.64 -10.61
CA GLY A 40 -12.32 -3.08 -11.94
C GLY A 40 -11.59 -1.77 -12.26
N ASP A 41 -10.73 -1.28 -11.35
CA ASP A 41 -9.77 -0.19 -11.58
C ASP A 41 -8.37 -0.74 -11.88
N LEU A 42 -7.86 -0.39 -13.06
CA LEU A 42 -6.53 -0.78 -13.53
C LEU A 42 -5.41 -0.21 -12.66
N ARG A 43 -5.53 1.04 -12.21
CA ARG A 43 -4.52 1.70 -11.38
C ARG A 43 -4.42 1.01 -10.03
N ASN A 44 -5.57 0.72 -9.42
CA ASN A 44 -5.61 0.01 -8.15
C ASN A 44 -5.02 -1.40 -8.28
N SER A 45 -5.40 -2.13 -9.33
CA SER A 45 -4.84 -3.47 -9.63
C SER A 45 -3.31 -3.46 -9.77
N LEU A 46 -2.77 -2.43 -10.43
CA LEU A 46 -1.33 -2.23 -10.56
C LEU A 46 -0.66 -1.91 -9.22
N ASN A 47 -1.25 -1.01 -8.43
CA ASN A 47 -0.73 -0.64 -7.10
C ASN A 47 -0.65 -1.85 -6.16
N VAL A 48 -1.66 -2.73 -6.19
CA VAL A 48 -1.67 -3.98 -5.41
C VAL A 48 -0.50 -4.87 -5.83
N LEU A 49 -0.31 -5.06 -7.13
CA LEU A 49 0.79 -5.88 -7.65
C LEU A 49 2.16 -5.28 -7.32
N GLU A 50 2.35 -3.97 -7.50
CA GLU A 50 3.59 -3.27 -7.17
C GLU A 50 3.91 -3.35 -5.68
N SER A 51 2.91 -3.17 -4.82
CA SER A 51 3.05 -3.30 -3.37
C SER A 51 3.48 -4.71 -2.97
N ALA A 52 2.90 -5.74 -3.59
CA ALA A 52 3.27 -7.13 -3.35
C ALA A 52 4.74 -7.39 -3.77
N ILE A 53 5.15 -6.88 -4.92
CA ILE A 53 6.53 -6.97 -5.43
C ILE A 53 7.51 -6.26 -4.49
N MET A 54 7.19 -5.05 -4.02
CA MET A 54 8.03 -4.28 -3.10
C MET A 54 8.19 -4.99 -1.75
N MET A 55 7.08 -5.51 -1.18
CA MET A 55 7.12 -6.25 0.08
C MET A 55 8.00 -7.49 -0.02
N LYS A 56 7.82 -8.29 -1.09
CA LYS A 56 8.65 -9.46 -1.35
C LYS A 56 10.13 -9.08 -1.52
N GLY A 57 10.40 -8.00 -2.26
CA GLY A 57 11.76 -7.48 -2.44
C GLY A 57 12.43 -7.07 -1.12
N ALA A 58 11.68 -6.43 -0.21
CA ALA A 58 12.17 -6.03 1.11
C ALA A 58 12.42 -7.23 2.03
N GLU A 59 11.60 -8.28 1.98
CA GLU A 59 11.84 -9.53 2.73
C GLU A 59 13.13 -10.22 2.28
N VAL A 60 13.39 -10.26 0.98
CA VAL A 60 14.62 -10.83 0.41
C VAL A 60 15.86 -10.05 0.85
N GLN A 61 15.76 -8.72 0.96
CA GLN A 61 16.84 -7.89 1.49
C GLN A 61 17.03 -8.06 3.01
N ARG A 62 15.94 -8.15 3.79
CA ARG A 62 16.01 -8.40 5.25
C ARG A 62 16.56 -9.79 5.58
N GLY A 63 16.24 -10.82 4.78
CA GLY A 63 16.77 -12.17 4.93
C GLY A 63 18.28 -12.29 4.71
N LYS A 64 18.92 -11.32 4.05
CA LYS A 64 20.39 -11.23 3.94
C LYS A 64 21.05 -10.69 5.23
N GLY A 65 20.30 -10.15 6.19
CA GLY A 65 20.83 -9.59 7.43
C GLY A 65 21.02 -10.59 8.58
N ALA A 66 20.55 -11.83 8.43
CA ALA A 66 20.56 -12.83 9.49
C ALA A 66 20.83 -14.24 8.93
N LYS A 67 22.07 -14.48 8.46
CA LYS A 67 22.76 -15.78 8.49
C LYS A 67 24.18 -15.65 7.90
N ASP A 68 25.13 -15.75 8.81
CA ASP A 68 26.43 -16.42 8.76
C ASP A 68 27.20 -16.51 7.43
N LYS A 69 28.42 -15.97 7.50
CA LYS A 69 29.54 -16.14 6.58
C LYS A 69 29.87 -17.62 6.35
N TYR A 70 29.32 -18.28 5.34
CA TYR A 70 29.97 -19.44 4.67
C TYR A 70 29.44 -19.58 3.23
N ASP A 71 30.37 -19.78 2.31
CA ASP A 71 30.26 -20.10 0.87
C ASP A 71 29.78 -19.03 -0.12
N GLU A 72 30.78 -18.22 -0.53
CA GLU A 72 30.87 -17.55 -1.82
C GLU A 72 30.92 -18.59 -2.95
N LYS A 73 29.77 -18.92 -3.55
CA LYS A 73 29.57 -19.38 -4.95
C LYS A 73 28.14 -19.91 -5.08
N ASP A 74 27.20 -19.02 -5.39
CA ASP A 74 25.92 -19.28 -6.10
C ASP A 74 25.01 -18.02 -6.02
N GLU A 75 25.57 -16.83 -6.31
CA GLU A 75 24.91 -15.56 -5.99
C GLU A 75 24.03 -14.98 -7.12
N GLN A 76 23.85 -15.69 -8.25
CA GLN A 76 23.26 -15.12 -9.46
C GLN A 76 21.81 -15.51 -9.78
N ASP A 77 21.20 -16.50 -9.11
CA ASP A 77 19.90 -17.03 -9.59
C ASP A 77 18.83 -17.31 -8.52
N LYS A 78 18.82 -16.55 -7.42
CA LYS A 78 17.70 -16.61 -6.46
C LYS A 78 16.51 -15.77 -6.97
N CYS A 79 15.83 -16.30 -7.99
CA CYS A 79 14.51 -15.83 -8.39
C CYS A 79 13.52 -16.10 -7.25
N VAL A 80 12.83 -15.06 -6.77
CA VAL A 80 11.80 -15.20 -5.73
C VAL A 80 10.43 -15.13 -6.38
N SER A 81 9.64 -16.19 -6.23
CA SER A 81 8.27 -16.26 -6.75
C SER A 81 7.32 -15.52 -5.84
N LEU A 82 6.42 -14.73 -6.43
CA LEU A 82 5.30 -14.13 -5.73
C LEU A 82 4.26 -15.21 -5.39
N THR A 83 3.76 -15.21 -4.16
CA THR A 83 2.73 -16.14 -3.67
C THR A 83 1.41 -15.39 -3.51
N ASP A 84 0.28 -16.08 -3.63
CA ASP A 84 -1.05 -15.51 -3.48
C ASP A 84 -1.24 -14.74 -2.16
N GLN A 85 -0.61 -15.21 -1.07
CA GLN A 85 -0.63 -14.53 0.23
C GLN A 85 0.04 -13.15 0.19
N ASP A 86 1.08 -12.97 -0.62
CA ASP A 86 1.76 -11.68 -0.78
C ASP A 86 0.82 -10.68 -1.46
N ILE A 87 0.03 -11.15 -2.42
CA ILE A 87 -0.94 -10.32 -3.15
C ILE A 87 -2.14 -9.99 -2.28
N LEU A 88 -2.65 -10.96 -1.52
CA LEU A 88 -3.75 -10.73 -0.58
C LEU A 88 -3.34 -9.73 0.51
N SER A 89 -2.13 -9.87 1.06
CA SER A 89 -1.63 -8.93 2.07
C SER A 89 -1.35 -7.54 1.50
N ALA A 90 -0.90 -7.45 0.25
CA ALA A 90 -0.76 -6.18 -0.46
C ALA A 90 -2.12 -5.53 -0.77
N GLY A 91 -3.13 -6.31 -1.16
CA GLY A 91 -4.50 -5.84 -1.40
C GLY A 91 -5.13 -5.24 -0.16
N GLN A 92 -5.01 -5.92 0.98
CA GLN A 92 -5.46 -5.41 2.28
C GLN A 92 -4.72 -4.13 2.69
N LYS A 93 -3.43 -4.03 2.37
CA LYS A 93 -2.62 -2.83 2.64
C LYS A 93 -2.81 -1.70 1.63
N SER A 94 -3.29 -1.96 0.42
CA SER A 94 -3.56 -0.89 -0.56
C SER A 94 -4.74 0.01 -0.16
N VAL A 95 -5.55 -0.43 0.81
CA VAL A 95 -6.55 0.40 1.50
C VAL A 95 -5.89 1.49 2.36
N TYR A 96 -4.58 1.46 2.56
CA TYR A 96 -3.85 2.55 3.20
C TYR A 96 -3.76 3.74 2.25
N TYR A 97 -4.83 4.53 2.33
CA TYR A 97 -4.79 5.98 2.37
C TYR A 97 -4.06 6.65 1.20
N ASP A 98 -4.84 6.96 0.19
CA ASP A 98 -4.41 7.88 -0.84
C ASP A 98 -4.37 9.30 -0.25
N ARG A 99 -3.16 9.83 -0.04
CA ARG A 99 -2.93 11.22 0.43
C ARG A 99 -3.54 12.27 -0.49
N ASP A 100 -3.81 11.94 -1.76
CA ASP A 100 -4.47 12.81 -2.73
C ASP A 100 -6.00 12.60 -2.82
N SER A 101 -6.59 11.78 -1.94
CA SER A 101 -8.02 11.41 -2.02
C SER A 101 -8.95 12.27 -1.16
N GLU A 102 -10.24 12.26 -1.52
CA GLU A 102 -11.34 12.82 -0.72
C GLU A 102 -11.34 12.31 0.73
N GLU A 103 -10.86 11.09 0.98
CA GLU A 103 -10.84 10.49 2.32
C GLU A 103 -9.97 11.27 3.30
N HIS A 104 -8.89 11.90 2.82
CA HIS A 104 -8.07 12.79 3.65
C HIS A 104 -8.90 13.96 4.19
N TYR A 105 -9.68 14.60 3.32
CA TYR A 105 -10.55 15.72 3.68
C TYR A 105 -11.76 15.29 4.51
N ASN A 106 -12.33 14.11 4.22
CA ASN A 106 -13.44 13.54 4.97
C ASN A 106 -13.04 13.27 6.43
N ILE A 107 -11.88 12.65 6.65
CA ILE A 107 -11.42 12.31 8.00
C ILE A 107 -11.04 13.57 8.79
N ILE A 108 -10.31 14.53 8.22
CA ILE A 108 -9.96 15.76 8.96
C ILE A 108 -11.19 16.63 9.27
N SER A 109 -12.20 16.61 8.40
CA SER A 109 -13.50 17.26 8.66
C SER A 109 -14.23 16.58 9.83
N ALA A 110 -14.20 15.23 9.89
CA ALA A 110 -14.75 14.48 11.00
C ALA A 110 -14.04 14.82 12.33
N VAL A 111 -12.70 14.95 12.33
CA VAL A 111 -11.94 15.39 13.52
C VAL A 111 -12.45 16.74 14.04
N HIS A 112 -12.54 17.77 13.20
CA HIS A 112 -12.99 19.09 13.65
C HIS A 112 -14.45 19.09 14.14
N LYS A 113 -15.34 18.34 13.49
CA LYS A 113 -16.73 18.21 13.93
C LYS A 113 -16.80 17.52 15.29
N SER A 114 -16.11 16.40 15.47
CA SER A 114 -16.04 15.71 16.76
C SER A 114 -15.52 16.61 17.88
N LEU A 115 -14.47 17.40 17.60
CA LEU A 115 -13.94 18.36 18.58
C LEU A 115 -14.94 19.48 18.90
N ARG A 116 -15.65 20.02 17.89
CA ARG A 116 -16.67 21.07 18.10
C ARG A 116 -17.91 20.54 18.85
N ASP A 117 -18.26 19.28 18.64
CA ASP A 117 -19.34 18.58 19.33
C ASP A 117 -18.92 18.09 20.74
N GLY A 118 -17.65 18.28 21.13
CA GLY A 118 -17.12 17.90 22.45
C GLY A 118 -16.84 16.40 22.62
N ASP A 119 -16.83 15.63 21.54
CA ASP A 119 -16.54 14.19 21.54
C ASP A 119 -15.05 13.93 21.32
N GLY A 120 -14.31 13.86 22.44
CA GLY A 120 -12.88 13.60 22.45
C GLY A 120 -12.50 12.18 22.00
N ASP A 121 -13.35 11.19 22.27
CA ASP A 121 -13.10 9.79 21.90
C ASP A 121 -13.20 9.61 20.37
N ALA A 122 -14.24 10.19 19.76
CA ALA A 122 -14.38 10.20 18.31
C ALA A 122 -13.23 10.95 17.63
N ALA A 123 -12.81 12.10 18.18
CA ALA A 123 -11.66 12.83 17.66
C ALA A 123 -10.38 11.98 17.68
N CYS A 124 -10.12 11.25 18.78
CA CYS A 124 -8.97 10.36 18.90
C CYS A 124 -9.04 9.19 17.91
N TYR A 125 -10.22 8.61 17.70
CA TYR A 125 -10.43 7.56 16.71
C TYR A 125 -10.09 8.03 15.29
N TRP A 126 -10.57 9.20 14.88
CA TRP A 126 -10.29 9.74 13.56
C TRP A 126 -8.81 10.07 13.37
N ILE A 127 -8.16 10.66 14.39
CA ILE A 127 -6.71 10.93 14.38
C ILE A 127 -5.92 9.62 14.26
N GLN A 128 -6.28 8.57 15.01
CA GLN A 128 -5.65 7.26 14.92
C GLN A 128 -5.76 6.69 13.51
N ARG A 129 -6.92 6.83 12.85
CA ARG A 129 -7.10 6.41 11.46
C ARG A 129 -6.21 7.17 10.49
N MET A 130 -6.03 8.48 10.67
CA MET A 130 -5.10 9.28 9.85
C MET A 130 -3.65 8.82 10.04
N LEU A 131 -3.23 8.57 11.29
CA LEU A 131 -1.89 8.10 11.61
C LEU A 131 -1.62 6.70 11.06
N MET A 132 -2.58 5.79 11.19
CA MET A 132 -2.48 4.47 10.57
C MET A 132 -2.41 4.60 9.05
N GLY A 133 -3.22 5.49 8.45
CA GLY A 133 -3.15 5.84 7.04
C GLY A 133 -1.81 6.44 6.56
N GLY A 134 -0.88 6.76 7.47
CA GLY A 134 0.40 7.35 7.08
C GLY A 134 0.29 8.83 6.71
N GLU A 135 -0.73 9.53 7.22
CA GLU A 135 -0.79 10.98 7.18
C GLU A 135 0.41 11.59 7.93
N ASP A 136 0.90 12.74 7.48
CA ASP A 136 1.96 13.47 8.17
C ASP A 136 1.46 13.94 9.56
N PRO A 137 2.07 13.51 10.67
CA PRO A 137 1.68 13.99 12.00
C PRO A 137 1.72 15.52 12.13
N LEU A 138 2.63 16.19 11.41
CA LEU A 138 2.70 17.65 11.42
C LEU A 138 1.47 18.28 10.74
N TYR A 139 0.86 17.62 9.76
CA TYR A 139 -0.40 18.08 9.18
C TYR A 139 -1.52 18.09 10.22
N ILE A 140 -1.64 16.99 10.98
CA ILE A 140 -2.64 16.88 12.06
C ILE A 140 -2.39 17.97 13.13
N CYS A 141 -1.15 18.15 13.58
CA CYS A 141 -0.81 19.18 14.56
C CYS A 141 -1.15 20.60 14.07
N ARG A 142 -0.86 20.94 12.81
CA ARG A 142 -1.21 22.25 12.23
C ARG A 142 -2.72 22.49 12.25
N ARG A 143 -3.51 21.46 11.95
CA ARG A 143 -4.98 21.53 11.96
C ARG A 143 -5.53 21.72 13.37
N LEU A 144 -5.00 20.97 14.35
CA LEU A 144 -5.38 21.12 15.76
C LEU A 144 -5.03 22.52 16.30
N MET A 145 -3.86 23.06 15.94
CA MET A 145 -3.46 24.41 16.36
C MET A 145 -4.40 25.48 15.79
N ARG A 146 -4.82 25.33 14.54
CA ARG A 146 -5.78 26.23 13.91
C ARG A 146 -7.16 26.12 14.57
N PHE A 147 -7.64 24.90 14.80
CA PHE A 147 -8.90 24.66 15.52
C PHE A 147 -8.89 25.33 16.90
N ALA A 148 -7.81 25.19 17.67
CA ALA A 148 -7.66 25.83 18.96
C ALA A 148 -7.67 27.37 18.92
N SER A 149 -7.37 27.98 17.77
CA SER A 149 -7.45 29.43 17.59
C SER A 149 -8.78 29.94 17.01
N GLU A 150 -9.54 29.07 16.34
CA GLU A 150 -10.77 29.43 15.61
C GLU A 150 -12.05 29.01 16.35
N ASP A 151 -12.04 27.87 17.02
CA ASP A 151 -13.23 27.19 17.54
C ASP A 151 -13.25 27.03 19.08
N ILE A 152 -12.17 27.41 19.78
CA ILE A 152 -12.07 27.45 21.25
C ILE A 152 -12.07 28.90 21.73
#